data_AF-A0A924BVA8-F1
#
_entry.id   AF-A0A924BVA8-F1
#
_cell.length_a   1.000
_cell.length_b   1.000
_cell.length_c   1.000
_cell.angle_alpha   90.00
_cell.angle_beta   90.00
_cell.angle_gamma   90.00
#
_symmetry.space_group_name_H-M   'P 1'
#
loop_
_entity.id
_entity.type
_entity.pdbx_description
1 polymer ?
#
loop_
_entity_poly.entity_id
_entity_poly.type
_entity_poly.pdbx_seq_one_letter_code
_entity_poly.pdbx_strand_id
1 'polypeptide(L)'
;MKKTSRHILLIEASLSGHHSIYLERTALAFTADGHQVTVALPITLKETLGELNVVFANSAINLFWYEPSFNLNSTGTLGLLQRE
;
A
#
# COMPACT_ATOMS: atom_id res chain seq x y z
N MET A 1 -26.93 -15.58 -0.65
CA MET A 1 -25.74 -15.94 -1.48
C MET A 1 -24.52 -15.92 -0.56
N LYS A 2 -23.68 -16.98 -0.51
CA LYS A 2 -22.40 -16.93 0.23
C LYS A 2 -21.48 -15.93 -0.47
N LYS A 3 -21.02 -14.88 0.22
CA LYS A 3 -19.94 -13.99 -0.30
C LYS A 3 -18.69 -14.84 -0.49
N THR A 4 -18.12 -14.84 -1.69
CA THR A 4 -16.83 -15.50 -1.98
C THR A 4 -15.69 -14.63 -1.46
N SER A 5 -14.87 -15.16 -0.56
CA SER A 5 -13.63 -14.49 -0.14
C SER A 5 -12.66 -14.41 -1.32
N ARG A 6 -11.88 -13.32 -1.36
CA ARG A 6 -10.90 -13.01 -2.42
C ARG A 6 -9.63 -12.47 -1.77
N HIS A 7 -8.53 -12.53 -2.52
CA HIS A 7 -7.29 -11.85 -2.19
C HIS A 7 -7.26 -10.49 -2.89
N ILE A 8 -7.05 -9.42 -2.13
CA ILE A 8 -7.00 -8.04 -2.62
C ILE A 8 -5.61 -7.49 -2.39
N LEU A 9 -4.97 -7.00 -3.44
CA LEU A 9 -3.71 -6.26 -3.36
C LEU A 9 -3.98 -4.77 -3.60
N LEU A 10 -3.58 -3.94 -2.64
CA LEU A 10 -3.62 -2.49 -2.75
C LEU A 10 -2.20 -1.95 -2.75
N ILE A 11 -1.88 -1.04 -3.67
CA ILE A 11 -0.51 -0.52 -3.85
C ILE A 11 -0.55 1.01 -3.77
N GLU A 12 0.25 1.61 -2.88
CA GLU A 12 0.52 3.05 -2.91
C GLU A 12 1.62 3.32 -3.93
N ALA A 13 1.29 4.00 -5.03
CA ALA A 13 2.29 4.39 -6.02
C ALA A 13 2.96 5.74 -5.68
N SER A 14 2.35 6.56 -4.81
CA SER A 14 2.89 7.86 -4.42
C SER A 14 3.99 7.73 -3.37
N LEU A 15 5.09 8.44 -3.57
CA LEU A 15 6.16 8.53 -2.57
C LEU A 15 5.86 9.55 -1.46
N SER A 16 4.76 10.30 -1.58
CA SER A 16 4.38 11.33 -0.59
C SER A 16 3.51 10.80 0.55
N GLY A 17 2.93 9.60 0.39
CA GLY A 17 2.02 9.01 1.38
C GLY A 17 0.65 9.69 1.50
N HIS A 18 0.32 10.64 0.62
CA HIS A 18 -0.97 11.35 0.69
C HIS A 18 -2.19 10.42 0.56
N HIS A 19 -2.08 9.29 -0.13
CA HIS A 19 -3.20 8.36 -0.28
C HIS A 19 -3.21 7.24 0.77
N SER A 20 -2.19 7.17 1.64
CA SER A 20 -2.01 6.05 2.55
C SER A 20 -3.14 5.93 3.58
N ILE A 21 -3.76 7.05 3.98
CA ILE A 21 -4.95 7.05 4.84
C ILE A 21 -6.20 6.48 4.15
N TYR A 22 -6.34 6.70 2.84
CA TYR A 22 -7.46 6.13 2.07
C TYR A 22 -7.24 4.64 1.83
N LEU A 23 -6.00 4.24 1.57
CA LEU A 23 -5.58 2.84 1.46
C LEU A 23 -5.92 2.05 2.71
N GLU A 24 -5.64 2.60 3.90
CA GLU A 24 -6.02 1.99 5.18
C GLU A 24 -7.53 1.76 5.26
N ARG A 25 -8.33 2.80 5.01
CA ARG A 25 -9.80 2.71 5.07
C ARG A 25 -10.36 1.70 4.07
N THR A 26 -9.82 1.67 2.85
CA THR A 26 -10.20 0.70 1.82
C THR A 26 -9.81 -0.72 2.23
N ALA A 27 -8.62 -0.92 2.78
CA ALA A 27 -8.16 -2.22 3.24
C ALA A 27 -9.03 -2.76 4.40
N LEU A 28 -9.37 -1.91 5.36
CA LEU A 28 -10.26 -2.26 6.47
C LEU A 28 -11.66 -2.64 5.99
N ALA A 29 -12.21 -1.92 5.00
CA ALA A 29 -13.52 -2.24 4.43
C ALA A 29 -13.54 -3.62 3.76
N PHE A 30 -12.53 -3.95 2.94
CA PHE A 30 -12.44 -5.28 2.32
C PHE A 30 -12.22 -6.39 3.35
N THR A 31 -11.45 -6.11 4.39
CA THR A 31 -11.22 -7.07 5.49
C THR A 31 -12.52 -7.34 6.27
N ALA A 32 -13.30 -6.29 6.56
CA ALA A 32 -14.62 -6.41 7.19
C ALA A 32 -15.63 -7.20 6.34
N ASP A 33 -15.47 -7.15 5.01
CA ASP A 33 -16.23 -7.97 4.07
C ASP A 33 -15.77 -9.44 3.97
N GLY A 34 -14.72 -9.82 4.71
CA GLY A 34 -14.18 -11.18 4.77
C GLY A 34 -13.17 -11.51 3.67
N HIS A 35 -12.57 -10.49 3.04
CA HIS A 35 -11.47 -10.67 2.08
C HIS A 35 -10.12 -10.68 2.80
N GLN A 36 -9.13 -11.36 2.21
CA GLN A 36 -7.74 -11.22 2.65
C GLN A 36 -7.12 -10.06 1.88
N VAL A 37 -6.47 -9.15 2.60
CA VAL A 37 -5.94 -7.92 2.02
C VAL A 37 -4.44 -7.82 2.26
N THR A 38 -3.72 -7.44 1.22
CA THR A 38 -2.31 -7.04 1.29
C THR A 38 -2.18 -5.60 0.84
N VAL A 39 -1.49 -4.78 1.64
CA VAL A 39 -1.15 -3.40 1.30
C VAL A 39 0.34 -3.33 1.04
N ALA A 40 0.71 -2.84 -0.14
CA ALA A 40 2.08 -2.60 -0.55
C ALA A 40 2.40 -1.10 -0.51
N LEU A 41 3.37 -0.71 0.30
CA LEU A 41 3.80 0.69 0.46
C LEU A 41 5.28 0.86 0.06
N PRO A 42 5.66 2.00 -0.53
CA PRO A 42 7.05 2.36 -0.75
C PRO A 42 7.83 2.37 0.57
N ILE A 43 9.04 1.79 0.57
CA ILE A 43 9.90 1.73 1.76
C ILE A 43 10.26 3.14 2.28
N THR A 44 10.29 4.14 1.40
CA THR A 44 10.55 5.55 1.74
C THR A 44 9.50 6.14 2.70
N LEU A 45 8.31 5.54 2.76
CA LEU A 45 7.24 5.98 3.65
C LEU A 45 7.27 5.29 5.02
N LYS A 46 8.15 4.32 5.23
CA LYS A 46 8.17 3.46 6.43
C LYS A 46 8.36 4.26 7.71
N GLU A 47 9.18 5.30 7.67
CA GLU A 47 9.44 6.18 8.82
C GLU A 47 8.33 7.23 9.00
N THR A 48 7.78 7.75 7.90
CA THR A 48 6.74 8.80 7.92
C THR A 48 5.38 8.28 8.36
N LEU A 49 5.07 7.01 8.08
CA LEU A 49 3.76 6.40 8.31
C LEU A 49 3.72 5.56 9.60
N GLY A 50 4.46 5.94 10.63
CA GLY A 50 4.56 5.21 11.90
C GLY A 50 3.20 4.83 12.51
N GLU A 51 2.20 5.72 12.48
CA GLU A 51 0.86 5.45 13.01
C GLU A 51 0.07 4.45 12.16
N LEU A 52 0.16 4.56 10.83
CA LEU A 52 -0.42 3.61 9.88
C LEU A 52 0.18 2.21 10.06
N ASN A 53 1.48 2.11 10.37
CA ASN A 53 2.11 0.83 10.69
C ASN A 53 1.48 0.16 11.90
N VAL A 54 1.10 0.94 12.92
CA VAL A 54 0.44 0.43 14.12
C VAL A 54 -0.97 -0.07 13.78
N VAL A 55 -1.72 0.64 12.94
CA VAL A 55 -3.06 0.19 12.51
C VAL A 55 -2.96 -1.11 11.71
N PHE A 56 -2.08 -1.16 10.71
CA PHE A 56 -1.91 -2.36 9.90
C PHE A 56 -1.43 -3.56 10.74
N ALA A 57 -0.47 -3.35 11.65
CA ALA A 57 0.02 -4.40 12.55
C ALA A 57 -1.05 -4.98 13.48
N ASN A 58 -2.08 -4.19 13.82
CA ASN A 58 -3.19 -4.63 14.67
C ASN A 58 -4.43 -5.08 13.88
N SER A 59 -4.31 -5.24 12.56
CA SER A 59 -5.39 -5.66 11.67
C SER A 59 -5.09 -7.00 11.01
N ALA A 60 -6.08 -7.62 10.37
CA ALA A 60 -5.87 -8.82 9.55
C ALA A 60 -5.27 -8.52 8.16
N ILE A 61 -4.70 -7.31 7.97
CA ILE A 61 -4.10 -6.85 6.72
C ILE A 61 -2.61 -7.23 6.72
N ASN A 62 -2.14 -7.82 5.63
CA ASN A 62 -0.71 -8.05 5.43
C ASN A 62 -0.06 -6.77 4.90
N LEU A 63 1.01 -6.30 5.55
CA LEU A 63 1.77 -5.13 5.11
C LEU A 63 3.05 -5.56 4.42
N PHE A 64 3.29 -5.05 3.22
CA PHE A 64 4.47 -5.30 2.41
C PHE A 64 5.16 -3.98 2.06
N TRP A 65 6.48 -3.90 2.28
CA TRP A 65 7.27 -2.74 1.89
C TRP A 65 8.05 -3.05 0.62
N TYR A 66 8.07 -2.13 -0.34
CA TYR A 66 8.80 -2.31 -1.59
C TYR A 66 9.70 -1.13 -1.91
N GLU A 67 10.82 -1.41 -2.56
CA GLU A 67 11.71 -0.38 -3.13
C GLU A 67 11.14 0.05 -4.50
N PRO A 68 10.67 1.29 -4.67
CA PRO A 68 10.24 1.78 -5.97
C PRO A 68 11.44 1.85 -6.92
N SER A 69 11.39 1.10 -8.02
CA SER A 69 12.45 1.08 -9.05
C SER A 69 12.33 2.19 -10.09
N PHE A 70 11.73 3.32 -9.75
CA PHE A 70 11.58 4.47 -10.63
C PHE A 70 12.19 5.72 -9.97
N ASN A 71 13.00 6.46 -10.73
CA ASN A 71 13.42 7.79 -10.32
C ASN A 71 12.29 8.77 -10.69
N LEU A 72 11.71 9.45 -9.70
CA LEU A 72 10.92 10.65 -9.99
C LEU A 72 11.91 11.73 -10.43
N ASN A 73 11.85 12.11 -11.71
CA ASN A 73 12.47 13.36 -12.12
C ASN A 73 11.72 14.54 -11.43
N SER A 74 12.30 15.73 -11.48
CA SER A 74 11.74 16.94 -10.85
C SER A 74 10.35 17.35 -11.35
N THR A 75 9.80 16.65 -12.35
CA THR A 75 8.46 16.87 -12.93
C THR A 75 7.44 15.80 -12.53
N GLY A 76 7.79 14.85 -11.66
CA GLY A 76 6.87 13.81 -11.17
C GLY A 76 6.50 12.76 -12.23
N THR A 77 7.32 12.60 -13.27
CA THR A 77 7.08 11.65 -14.36
C THR A 77 7.75 10.30 -14.05
N LEU A 78 6.99 9.21 -14.15
CA LEU A 78 7.51 7.85 -13.97
C LEU A 78 8.45 7.48 -15.13
N GLY A 79 9.76 7.48 -14.89
CA GLY A 79 10.74 6.85 -15.77
C GLY A 79 11.00 5.41 -15.34
N LEU A 80 10.82 4.46 -16.25
CA LEU A 80 11.31 3.09 -16.05
C LEU A 80 12.85 3.11 -15.99
N LEU A 81 13.44 2.63 -14.89
CA LEU A 81 14.87 2.32 -14.86
C LEU A 81 15.12 1.11 -15.77
N GLN A 82 15.61 1.38 -16.98
CA GLN A 82 16.23 0.36 -17.81
C GLN A 82 17.50 -0.09 -17.07
N ARG A 83 17.52 -1.33 -16.55
CA ARG A 83 18.75 -1.92 -16.01
C ARG A 83 19.70 -2.17 -17.19
N GLU A 84 20.92 -1.63 -17.09
CA GLU A 84 22.05 -2.03 -17.94
C GLU A 84 22.44 -3.50 -17.68
#